data_AF-A0A7X3V3Q9-F1
#
_entry.id   AF-A0A7X3V3Q9-F1
#
_cell.length_a   1.000
_cell.length_b   1.000
_cell.length_c   1.000
_cell.angle_alpha   90.00
_cell.angle_beta   90.00
_cell.angle_gamma   90.00
#
_symmetry.space_group_name_H-M   'P 1'
#
loop_
_entity.id
_entity.type
_entity.pdbx_description
1 polymer ?
#
loop_
_entity_poly.entity_id
_entity_poly.type
_entity_poly.pdbx_seq_one_letter_code
_entity_poly.pdbx_strand_id
1 'polypeptide(L)'
;MNFLKALFGPSQKTIWRQLSREVRGQFHEGGLLTTTAVQARAGDWIITLDTVTTGDGKTNQTFTRLRAPYFNPERFRFEIYRASIFSGLGKALGMQDVGVGHPRFDQDFVIKSNTPGRVRRLFDNRRIRKLIDAQPRIHLSVKAHEGWFSKFPEGVDELHFQAAGVIKDLPQLKTLFDLFAEVLREVCHEGKAYEDDVRIHIRRLRAPGGRIEDKHVLWESYEMRRDAAAALGRLGDPAAIPALAAVLRDEDQALTVRAIEALAEIGHRDAVGPLVPLLGSAAWTDGRPARERAAEALRKLGQDELVETLRSAFAGDFSSLKARGDEYRAEIIAALAAALATAVGARAANALAEINAVEALPQLRQAQRSMAASDPAGEAVSRAIRKLKARAALPRAASAADVEVDTLPRAAREPGPATGTLPRGAPKPAEGMS
;
A
#
# COMPACT_ATOMS: atom_id res chain seq x y z
N MET A 1 10.98 40.82 38.71
CA MET A 1 10.52 39.70 37.82
C MET A 1 10.52 38.30 38.45
N ASN A 2 10.94 38.09 39.71
CA ASN A 2 11.01 36.75 40.33
C ASN A 2 9.81 36.34 41.21
N PHE A 3 8.95 37.28 41.64
CA PHE A 3 7.84 36.97 42.56
C PHE A 3 6.65 36.27 41.86
N LEU A 4 6.34 36.62 40.61
CA LEU A 4 5.28 35.99 39.82
C LEU A 4 5.61 34.55 39.39
N LYS A 5 6.89 34.17 39.28
CA LYS A 5 7.31 32.78 39.01
C LYS A 5 7.19 31.88 40.24
N ALA A 6 7.31 32.44 41.45
CA ALA A 6 7.20 31.69 42.70
C ALA A 6 5.74 31.32 43.04
N LEU A 7 4.76 32.16 42.65
CA LEU A 7 3.34 31.91 42.93
C LEU A 7 2.64 30.97 41.92
N PHE A 8 3.10 30.93 40.66
CA PHE A 8 2.37 30.27 39.56
C PHE A 8 3.05 29.00 39.01
N GLY A 9 4.12 28.54 39.67
CA GLY A 9 4.92 27.43 39.21
C GLY A 9 5.63 27.70 37.87
N PRO A 10 6.40 26.73 37.35
CA PRO A 10 7.04 26.85 36.05
C PRO A 10 6.00 26.97 34.93
N SER A 11 6.31 27.76 33.90
CA SER A 11 5.41 27.95 32.76
C SER A 11 5.23 26.64 31.96
N GLN A 12 4.10 26.50 31.24
CA GLN A 12 3.87 25.39 30.32
C GLN A 12 5.06 25.20 29.36
N LYS A 13 5.53 26.30 28.74
CA LYS A 13 6.67 26.29 27.81
C LYS A 13 7.94 25.73 28.47
N THR A 14 8.18 26.09 29.73
CA THR A 14 9.35 25.59 30.49
C THR A 14 9.26 24.08 30.68
N ILE A 15 8.15 23.60 31.23
CA ILE A 15 7.97 22.17 31.53
C ILE A 15 7.93 21.33 30.26
N TRP A 16 7.24 21.78 29.22
CA TRP A 16 7.09 21.01 27.98
C TRP A 16 8.39 20.97 27.17
N ARG A 17 9.24 22.00 27.27
CA ARG A 17 10.60 21.99 26.70
C ARG A 17 11.54 21.07 27.48
N GLN A 18 11.35 20.92 28.79
CA GLN A 18 12.07 19.90 29.56
C GLN A 18 11.61 18.50 29.15
N LEU A 19 10.29 18.28 29.09
CA LEU A 19 9.70 17.02 28.65
C LEU A 19 10.24 16.60 27.29
N SER A 20 10.26 17.49 26.28
CA SER A 20 10.74 17.15 24.94
C SER A 20 12.18 16.60 24.97
N ARG A 21 13.05 17.11 25.85
CA ARG A 21 14.41 16.58 26.00
C ARG A 21 14.40 15.18 26.61
N GLU A 22 13.58 14.95 27.62
CA GLU A 22 13.50 13.66 28.32
C GLU A 22 12.90 12.55 27.46
N VAL A 23 11.91 12.87 26.62
CA VAL A 23 11.32 11.93 25.66
C VAL A 23 12.05 11.88 24.31
N ARG A 24 13.22 12.55 24.20
CA ARG A 24 14.00 12.70 22.96
C ARG A 24 13.14 13.19 21.77
N GLY A 25 12.18 14.04 22.06
CA GLY A 25 11.26 14.66 21.11
C GLY A 25 11.64 16.09 20.73
N GLN A 26 10.79 16.68 19.89
CA GLN A 26 10.88 18.05 19.43
C GLN A 26 9.86 18.93 20.16
N PHE A 27 10.29 20.11 20.56
CA PHE A 27 9.41 21.13 21.12
C PHE A 27 9.06 22.15 20.04
N HIS A 28 7.77 22.35 19.81
CA HIS A 28 7.27 23.36 18.89
C HIS A 28 6.62 24.49 19.68
N GLU A 29 7.22 25.67 19.58
CA GLU A 29 6.65 26.86 20.20
C GLU A 29 5.42 27.34 19.40
N GLY A 30 4.30 27.55 20.10
CA GLY A 30 3.09 28.10 19.53
C GLY A 30 3.15 29.62 19.37
N GLY A 31 2.55 30.14 18.30
CA GLY A 31 2.38 31.57 18.01
C GLY A 31 0.93 32.04 18.17
N LEU A 32 0.55 33.18 17.55
CA LEU A 32 -0.81 33.73 17.60
C LEU A 32 -1.91 32.78 17.08
N LEU A 33 -1.56 31.89 16.15
CA LEU A 33 -2.49 30.97 15.47
C LEU A 33 -2.17 29.49 15.72
N THR A 34 -1.14 29.16 16.50
CA THR A 34 -0.69 27.77 16.70
C THR A 34 -0.43 27.48 18.16
N THR A 35 -0.79 26.27 18.59
CA THR A 35 -0.63 25.83 19.99
C THR A 35 0.80 25.36 20.24
N THR A 36 1.25 25.48 21.48
CA THR A 36 2.52 24.85 21.89
C THR A 36 2.35 23.32 21.84
N ALA A 37 3.36 22.61 21.34
CA ALA A 37 3.31 21.16 21.20
C ALA A 37 4.66 20.50 21.51
N VAL A 38 4.60 19.24 21.94
CA VAL A 38 5.75 18.33 22.02
C VAL A 38 5.46 17.13 21.14
N GLN A 39 6.38 16.79 20.25
CA GLN A 39 6.29 15.61 19.40
C GLN A 39 7.43 14.66 19.73
N ALA A 40 7.13 13.41 20.02
CA ALA A 40 8.15 12.42 20.33
C ALA A 40 7.86 11.08 19.66
N ARG A 41 8.93 10.41 19.23
CA ARG A 41 8.83 9.09 18.61
C ARG A 41 8.73 8.01 19.69
N ALA A 42 7.80 7.09 19.52
CA ALA A 42 7.67 5.87 20.31
C ALA A 42 7.45 4.72 19.32
N GLY A 43 8.47 3.88 19.11
CA GLY A 43 8.42 2.85 18.05
C GLY A 43 8.18 3.48 16.67
N ASP A 44 7.09 3.06 16.03
CA ASP A 44 6.66 3.53 14.71
C ASP A 44 5.75 4.76 14.77
N TRP A 45 5.39 5.22 15.97
CA TRP A 45 4.42 6.31 16.16
C TRP A 45 5.11 7.62 16.53
N ILE A 46 4.60 8.73 16.03
CA ILE A 46 4.81 10.04 16.65
C ILE A 46 3.63 10.37 17.56
N ILE A 47 3.94 10.52 18.84
CA ILE A 47 3.01 11.00 19.84
C ILE A 47 3.10 12.53 19.88
N THR A 48 1.97 13.19 19.65
CA THR A 48 1.84 14.64 19.78
C THR A 48 1.11 15.00 21.07
N LEU A 49 1.78 15.74 21.95
CA LEU A 49 1.19 16.43 23.09
C LEU A 49 0.93 17.89 22.68
N ASP A 50 -0.31 18.36 22.80
CA ASP A 50 -0.69 19.75 22.58
C ASP A 50 -1.79 20.20 23.55
N THR A 51 -2.20 21.47 23.45
CA THR A 51 -3.39 21.99 24.13
C THR A 51 -4.48 22.30 23.13
N VAL A 52 -5.73 21.99 23.45
CA VAL A 52 -6.90 22.44 22.69
C VAL A 52 -7.83 23.23 23.60
N THR A 53 -8.35 24.35 23.11
CA THR A 53 -9.39 25.12 23.80
C THR A 53 -10.69 24.97 23.02
N THR A 54 -11.70 24.44 23.68
CA THR A 54 -13.06 24.32 23.13
C THR A 54 -14.01 25.14 23.98
N GLY A 55 -14.95 25.84 23.35
CA GLY A 55 -15.95 26.65 24.04
C GLY A 55 -17.15 26.91 23.16
N ASP A 56 -18.28 27.16 23.81
CA ASP A 56 -19.59 27.49 23.20
C ASP A 56 -19.80 29.00 23.03
N GLY A 57 -18.72 29.78 23.14
CA GLY A 57 -18.75 31.25 23.16
C GLY A 57 -19.04 31.85 24.54
N LYS A 58 -19.45 31.07 25.55
CA LYS A 58 -19.72 31.55 26.91
C LYS A 58 -18.71 31.04 27.93
N THR A 59 -18.23 29.80 27.77
CA THR A 59 -17.16 29.25 28.59
C THR A 59 -16.10 28.61 27.70
N ASN A 60 -14.83 28.98 27.93
CA ASN A 60 -13.69 28.39 27.24
C ASN A 60 -12.99 27.44 28.21
N GLN A 61 -12.87 26.18 27.83
CA GLN A 61 -12.12 25.19 28.60
C GLN A 61 -10.92 24.71 27.79
N THR A 62 -9.75 24.84 28.40
CA THR A 62 -8.49 24.34 27.83
C THR A 62 -8.23 22.93 28.34
N PHE A 63 -7.78 22.06 27.44
CA PHE A 63 -7.42 20.69 27.73
C PHE A 63 -6.00 20.40 27.28
N THR A 64 -5.31 19.58 28.04
CA THR A 64 -4.09 18.90 27.58
C THR A 64 -4.50 17.66 26.82
N ARG A 65 -3.93 17.46 25.62
CA ARG A 65 -4.26 16.36 24.73
C ARG A 65 -2.99 15.63 24.30
N LEU A 66 -3.03 14.29 24.32
CA LEU A 66 -2.08 13.46 23.59
C LEU A 66 -2.82 12.76 22.46
N ARG A 67 -2.14 12.62 21.32
CA ARG A 67 -2.68 11.92 20.17
C ARG A 67 -1.59 11.27 19.33
N ALA A 68 -1.92 10.12 18.76
CA ALA A 68 -1.09 9.44 17.78
C ALA A 68 -1.99 8.67 16.80
N PRO A 69 -1.92 8.95 15.50
CA PRO A 69 -2.54 8.08 14.51
C PRO A 69 -1.83 6.74 14.48
N TYR A 70 -2.58 5.66 14.29
CA TYR A 70 -2.03 4.32 14.15
C TYR A 70 -2.90 3.46 13.23
N PHE A 71 -2.30 2.40 12.69
CA PHE A 71 -2.99 1.48 11.81
C PHE A 71 -3.93 0.56 12.61
N ASN A 72 -5.24 0.69 12.38
CA ASN A 72 -6.30 -0.04 13.06
C ASN A 72 -7.29 -0.66 12.06
N PRO A 73 -6.87 -1.63 11.24
CA PRO A 73 -7.70 -2.19 10.16
C PRO A 73 -8.93 -2.94 10.69
N GLU A 74 -8.86 -3.46 11.92
CA GLU A 74 -9.96 -4.17 12.56
C GLU A 74 -10.94 -3.26 13.31
N ARG A 75 -10.70 -1.94 13.28
CA ARG A 75 -11.54 -0.92 13.91
C ARG A 75 -11.76 -1.20 15.40
N PHE A 76 -10.73 -1.65 16.10
CA PHE A 76 -10.81 -1.85 17.54
C PHE A 76 -10.96 -0.51 18.24
N ARG A 77 -12.04 -0.35 19.01
CA ARG A 77 -12.39 0.87 19.71
C ARG A 77 -12.56 0.58 21.18
N PHE A 78 -12.03 1.47 22.01
CA PHE A 78 -12.30 1.50 23.43
C PHE A 78 -12.29 2.92 23.96
N GLU A 79 -12.88 3.10 25.13
CA GLU A 79 -12.86 4.31 25.93
C GLU A 79 -12.69 3.91 27.40
N ILE A 80 -11.79 4.58 28.12
CA ILE A 80 -11.62 4.43 29.57
C ILE A 80 -11.53 5.80 30.23
N TYR A 81 -12.27 5.97 31.33
CA TYR A 81 -12.21 7.14 32.18
C TYR A 81 -12.51 6.77 33.64
N ARG A 82 -12.04 7.61 34.57
CA ARG A 82 -12.32 7.39 36.00
C ARG A 82 -13.82 7.47 36.29
N ALA A 83 -14.31 6.52 37.08
CA ALA A 83 -15.68 6.55 37.58
C ALA A 83 -15.88 7.82 38.44
N SER A 84 -16.89 8.62 38.11
CA SER A 84 -17.38 9.67 39.01
C SER A 84 -18.49 9.11 39.90
N ILE A 85 -18.71 9.73 41.06
CA ILE A 85 -19.84 9.48 41.98
C ILE A 85 -21.24 9.56 41.33
N PHE A 86 -21.34 10.06 40.09
CA PHE A 86 -22.56 10.13 39.28
C PHE A 86 -22.64 9.11 38.13
N SER A 87 -21.71 8.15 38.03
CA SER A 87 -21.68 7.13 36.96
C SER A 87 -22.89 6.17 36.98
N GLY A 88 -23.66 6.15 38.07
CA GLY A 88 -24.88 5.35 38.20
C GLY A 88 -26.08 5.81 37.34
N LEU A 89 -26.04 7.02 36.76
CA LEU A 89 -27.20 7.65 36.08
C LEU A 89 -27.06 7.78 34.54
N GLY A 90 -26.15 7.03 33.92
CA GLY A 90 -25.82 7.16 32.49
C GLY A 90 -25.84 5.85 31.68
N LYS A 91 -26.72 4.90 32.01
CA LYS A 91 -26.80 3.56 31.35
C LYS A 91 -27.57 3.50 30.03
N ALA A 92 -27.69 4.61 29.30
CA ALA A 92 -28.39 4.62 28.01
C ALA A 92 -27.51 5.28 26.96
N LEU A 93 -26.85 4.43 26.15
CA LEU A 93 -26.53 4.59 24.72
C LEU A 93 -25.43 3.57 24.34
N GLY A 94 -25.87 2.35 24.01
CA GLY A 94 -25.22 1.49 23.00
C GLY A 94 -23.84 0.85 23.26
N MET A 95 -23.08 1.21 24.29
CA MET A 95 -21.83 0.50 24.64
C MET A 95 -21.84 0.09 26.11
N GLN A 96 -21.78 -1.22 26.33
CA GLN A 96 -21.80 -1.84 27.66
C GLN A 96 -20.50 -1.54 28.41
N ASP A 97 -20.61 -1.37 29.74
CA ASP A 97 -19.46 -1.35 30.64
C ASP A 97 -18.80 -2.74 30.64
N VAL A 98 -17.50 -2.81 30.35
CA VAL A 98 -16.76 -4.06 30.20
C VAL A 98 -15.90 -4.27 31.43
N GLY A 99 -16.26 -5.25 32.26
CA GLY A 99 -15.37 -5.75 33.31
C GLY A 99 -14.14 -6.42 32.71
N VAL A 100 -12.96 -5.97 33.13
CA VAL A 100 -11.66 -6.49 32.67
C VAL A 100 -11.08 -7.57 33.58
N GLY A 101 -11.76 -7.92 34.67
CA GLY A 101 -11.36 -9.02 35.56
C GLY A 101 -10.42 -8.58 36.67
N HIS A 102 -10.41 -7.29 36.99
CA HIS A 102 -9.58 -6.70 38.03
C HIS A 102 -10.43 -5.85 38.96
N PRO A 103 -10.97 -6.40 40.07
CA PRO A 103 -12.05 -5.79 40.83
C PRO A 103 -11.84 -4.33 41.26
N ARG A 104 -10.63 -3.97 41.73
CA ARG A 104 -10.31 -2.57 42.08
C ARG A 104 -10.29 -1.66 40.85
N PHE A 105 -9.73 -2.14 39.74
CA PHE A 105 -9.65 -1.37 38.50
C PHE A 105 -11.04 -1.20 37.87
N ASP A 106 -11.85 -2.25 37.86
CA ASP A 106 -13.25 -2.24 37.40
C ASP A 106 -14.15 -1.35 38.29
N GLN A 107 -13.75 -1.10 39.54
CA GLN A 107 -14.44 -0.17 40.44
C GLN A 107 -14.04 1.30 40.17
N ASP A 108 -12.76 1.54 39.91
CA ASP A 108 -12.20 2.89 39.77
C ASP A 108 -12.41 3.48 38.36
N PHE A 109 -12.65 2.64 37.35
CA PHE A 109 -12.75 3.05 35.95
C PHE A 109 -13.97 2.47 35.25
N VAL A 110 -14.58 3.29 34.38
CA VAL A 110 -15.58 2.84 33.42
C VAL A 110 -14.88 2.52 32.11
N ILE A 111 -15.17 1.35 31.53
CA ILE A 111 -14.50 0.87 30.32
C ILE A 111 -15.56 0.50 29.29
N LYS A 112 -15.45 1.05 28.08
CA LYS A 112 -16.32 0.71 26.95
C LYS A 112 -15.48 0.18 25.81
N SER A 113 -16.01 -0.79 25.06
CA SER A 113 -15.35 -1.28 23.85
C SER A 113 -16.32 -1.97 22.90
N ASN A 114 -16.02 -1.93 21.61
CA ASN A 114 -16.69 -2.78 20.61
C ASN A 114 -16.16 -4.21 20.58
N THR A 115 -15.02 -4.49 21.23
CA THR A 115 -14.41 -5.82 21.28
C THR A 115 -13.96 -6.16 22.72
N PRO A 116 -14.89 -6.64 23.59
CA PRO A 116 -14.60 -6.91 25.00
C PRO A 116 -13.40 -7.85 25.25
N GLY A 117 -13.17 -8.82 24.36
CA GLY A 117 -12.01 -9.71 24.47
C GLY A 117 -10.67 -9.01 24.25
N ARG A 118 -10.59 -8.07 23.29
CA ARG A 118 -9.36 -7.30 23.02
C ARG A 118 -9.05 -6.32 24.15
N VAL A 119 -10.08 -5.61 24.65
CA VAL A 119 -9.89 -4.66 25.76
C VAL A 119 -9.49 -5.35 27.06
N ARG A 120 -10.00 -6.57 27.33
CA ARG A 120 -9.53 -7.41 28.45
C ARG A 120 -8.03 -7.70 28.34
N ARG A 121 -7.58 -8.19 27.18
CA ARG A 121 -6.14 -8.46 26.95
C ARG A 121 -5.28 -7.20 27.10
N LEU A 122 -5.72 -6.08 26.53
CA LEU A 122 -5.03 -4.80 26.68
C LEU A 122 -4.84 -4.45 28.16
N PHE A 123 -5.89 -4.62 28.96
CA PHE A 123 -5.85 -4.32 30.39
C PHE A 123 -5.41 -5.48 31.27
N ASP A 124 -5.06 -6.66 30.74
CA ASP A 124 -4.31 -7.70 31.44
C ASP A 124 -2.84 -7.28 31.62
N ASN A 125 -2.34 -6.36 30.79
CA ASN A 125 -1.03 -5.74 30.96
C ASN A 125 -0.99 -4.91 32.26
N ARG A 126 -0.27 -5.43 33.26
CA ARG A 126 -0.12 -4.80 34.58
C ARG A 126 0.54 -3.43 34.53
N ARG A 127 1.43 -3.18 33.56
CA ARG A 127 2.11 -1.91 33.39
C ARG A 127 1.11 -0.84 32.94
N ILE A 128 0.26 -1.14 31.97
CA ILE A 128 -0.81 -0.23 31.52
C ILE A 128 -1.71 0.15 32.70
N ARG A 129 -2.21 -0.83 33.47
CA ARG A 129 -3.06 -0.55 34.65
C ARG A 129 -2.39 0.39 35.65
N LYS A 130 -1.13 0.11 36.02
CA LYS A 130 -0.37 0.98 36.95
C LYS A 130 -0.21 2.40 36.43
N LEU A 131 0.06 2.56 35.13
CA LEU A 131 0.26 3.87 34.51
C LEU A 131 -1.06 4.66 34.42
N ILE A 132 -2.19 3.97 34.23
CA ILE A 132 -3.55 4.53 34.30
C ILE A 132 -3.88 4.98 35.73
N ASP A 133 -3.62 4.13 36.73
CA ASP A 133 -3.84 4.43 38.15
C ASP A 133 -3.07 5.67 38.62
N ALA A 134 -1.89 5.91 38.04
CA ALA A 134 -1.07 7.07 38.34
C ALA A 134 -1.64 8.40 37.80
N GLN A 135 -2.61 8.38 36.88
CA GLN A 135 -3.19 9.60 36.31
C GLN A 135 -4.33 10.14 37.20
N PRO A 136 -4.24 11.37 37.74
CA PRO A 136 -5.32 11.95 38.54
C PRO A 136 -6.63 12.13 37.74
N ARG A 137 -6.49 12.42 36.45
CA ARG A 137 -7.58 12.52 35.48
C ARG A 137 -7.17 11.77 34.23
N ILE A 138 -8.05 10.92 33.74
CA ILE A 138 -7.84 10.19 32.49
C ILE A 138 -9.15 10.09 31.72
N HIS A 139 -9.04 10.40 30.45
CA HIS A 139 -9.94 9.99 29.41
C HIS A 139 -9.03 9.53 28.26
N LEU A 140 -8.97 8.22 28.04
CA LEU A 140 -8.20 7.60 26.97
C LEU A 140 -9.17 6.84 26.06
N SER A 141 -9.10 7.09 24.75
CA SER A 141 -10.01 6.49 23.79
C SER A 141 -9.39 6.35 22.40
N VAL A 142 -10.01 5.53 21.56
CA VAL A 142 -9.71 5.46 20.13
C VAL A 142 -10.76 6.29 19.39
N LYS A 143 -10.32 7.36 18.72
CA LYS A 143 -11.18 8.19 17.87
C LYS A 143 -11.17 7.65 16.44
N ALA A 144 -12.36 7.33 15.96
CA ALA A 144 -12.57 6.77 14.63
C ALA A 144 -12.69 7.83 13.53
N HIS A 145 -12.53 7.37 12.29
CA HIS A 145 -12.75 8.05 11.01
C HIS A 145 -14.14 8.71 10.79
N GLU A 146 -15.07 8.77 11.75
CA GLU A 146 -16.46 9.16 11.44
C GLU A 146 -16.67 10.69 11.44
N GLY A 147 -16.68 11.30 10.24
CA GLY A 147 -17.13 12.68 9.99
C GLY A 147 -16.69 13.27 8.63
N TRP A 148 -17.48 14.20 8.06
CA TRP A 148 -17.21 14.88 6.76
C TRP A 148 -15.87 15.66 6.73
N PHE A 149 -15.28 15.91 7.90
CA PHE A 149 -14.01 16.63 8.07
C PHE A 149 -12.87 15.73 8.57
N SER A 150 -12.99 14.41 8.46
CA SER A 150 -11.95 13.48 8.90
C SER A 150 -10.65 13.67 8.09
N LYS A 151 -9.52 13.81 8.79
CA LYS A 151 -8.18 13.99 8.21
C LYS A 151 -7.39 12.67 8.09
N PHE A 152 -7.96 11.55 8.54
CA PHE A 152 -7.26 10.26 8.57
C PHE A 152 -7.67 9.37 7.41
N PRO A 153 -6.74 8.64 6.79
CA PRO A 153 -7.07 7.69 5.73
C PRO A 153 -7.82 6.45 6.23
N GLU A 154 -8.35 5.66 5.29
CA GLU A 154 -9.01 4.39 5.63
C GLU A 154 -8.08 3.43 6.38
N GLY A 155 -8.59 2.80 7.44
CA GLY A 155 -7.82 1.86 8.28
C GLY A 155 -6.87 2.53 9.28
N VAL A 156 -6.85 3.87 9.35
CA VAL A 156 -6.11 4.64 10.36
C VAL A 156 -7.10 5.26 11.34
N ASP A 157 -6.88 5.00 12.62
CA ASP A 157 -7.59 5.66 13.73
C ASP A 157 -6.59 6.43 14.60
N GLU A 158 -7.08 7.26 15.53
CA GLU A 158 -6.23 8.03 16.44
C GLU A 158 -6.41 7.51 17.87
N LEU A 159 -5.31 7.04 18.49
CA LEU A 159 -5.30 6.92 19.95
C LEU A 159 -5.28 8.33 20.51
N HIS A 160 -6.14 8.59 21.48
CA HIS A 160 -6.40 9.94 21.96
C HIS A 160 -6.55 9.96 23.48
N PHE A 161 -5.88 10.92 24.12
CA PHE A 161 -6.03 11.23 25.53
C PHE A 161 -6.42 12.69 25.71
N GLN A 162 -7.26 12.97 26.71
CA GLN A 162 -7.62 14.34 27.09
C GLN A 162 -7.75 14.49 28.60
N ALA A 163 -7.22 15.60 29.13
CA ALA A 163 -7.40 16.01 30.52
C ALA A 163 -7.68 17.51 30.62
N ALA A 164 -8.63 17.89 31.47
CA ALA A 164 -8.98 19.29 31.70
C ALA A 164 -7.84 20.07 32.35
N GLY A 165 -7.52 21.23 31.79
CA GLY A 165 -6.44 22.11 32.19
C GLY A 165 -5.13 21.85 31.43
N VAL A 166 -4.14 22.73 31.67
CA VAL A 166 -2.77 22.57 31.16
C VAL A 166 -1.95 21.82 32.19
N ILE A 167 -1.49 20.61 31.87
CA ILE A 167 -0.62 19.82 32.74
C ILE A 167 0.77 20.45 32.73
N LYS A 168 1.24 20.86 33.91
CA LYS A 168 2.56 21.47 34.15
C LYS A 168 3.40 20.65 35.13
N ASP A 169 3.02 19.40 35.36
CA ASP A 169 3.78 18.45 36.18
C ASP A 169 4.61 17.53 35.26
N LEU A 170 5.93 17.65 35.33
CA LEU A 170 6.84 16.91 34.45
C LEU A 170 6.79 15.38 34.70
N PRO A 171 6.83 14.87 35.95
CA PRO A 171 6.67 13.44 36.21
C PRO A 171 5.36 12.86 35.68
N GLN A 172 4.24 13.58 35.85
CA GLN A 172 2.94 13.18 35.31
C GLN A 172 2.96 13.09 33.79
N LEU A 173 3.49 14.11 33.11
CA LEU A 173 3.59 14.11 31.64
C LEU A 173 4.44 12.95 31.11
N LYS A 174 5.55 12.62 31.79
CA LYS A 174 6.36 11.45 31.42
C LYS A 174 5.59 10.14 31.56
N THR A 175 4.95 9.96 32.71
CA THR A 175 4.13 8.77 32.99
C THR A 175 2.99 8.64 31.97
N LEU A 176 2.44 9.76 31.52
CA LEU A 176 1.42 9.81 30.48
C LEU A 176 1.97 9.45 29.09
N PHE A 177 3.15 9.92 28.72
CA PHE A 177 3.83 9.49 27.50
C PHE A 177 4.14 7.98 27.51
N ASP A 178 4.62 7.46 28.66
CA ASP A 178 4.88 6.04 28.84
C ASP A 178 3.59 5.21 28.72
N LEU A 179 2.49 5.68 29.31
CA LEU A 179 1.17 5.06 29.16
C LEU A 179 0.77 4.99 27.69
N PHE A 180 0.87 6.11 27.00
CA PHE A 180 0.44 6.23 25.61
C PHE A 180 1.25 5.31 24.69
N ALA A 181 2.57 5.28 24.86
CA ALA A 181 3.46 4.40 24.13
C ALA A 181 3.20 2.92 24.43
N GLU A 182 2.92 2.57 25.69
CA GLU A 182 2.59 1.19 26.08
C GLU A 182 1.28 0.73 25.46
N VAL A 183 0.24 1.57 25.49
CA VAL A 183 -1.04 1.28 24.87
C VAL A 183 -0.89 1.12 23.36
N LEU A 184 -0.20 2.05 22.68
CA LEU A 184 0.07 1.94 21.24
C LEU A 184 0.76 0.61 20.90
N ARG A 185 1.76 0.22 21.70
CA ARG A 185 2.45 -1.06 21.53
C ARG A 185 1.49 -2.24 21.64
N GLU A 186 0.68 -2.30 22.70
CA GLU A 186 -0.26 -3.42 22.89
C GLU A 186 -1.36 -3.47 21.82
N VAL A 187 -1.93 -2.32 21.43
CA VAL A 187 -3.02 -2.30 20.42
C VAL A 187 -2.53 -2.53 18.99
N CYS A 188 -1.26 -2.25 18.69
CA CYS A 188 -0.66 -2.43 17.36
C CYS A 188 0.17 -3.70 17.21
N HIS A 189 0.71 -4.24 18.31
CA HIS A 189 1.58 -5.43 18.33
C HIS A 189 0.94 -6.53 19.16
N GLU A 190 -0.28 -6.95 18.80
CA GLU A 190 -0.98 -8.07 19.45
C GLU A 190 -0.22 -9.42 19.28
N GLY A 191 0.90 -9.57 19.99
CA GLY A 191 1.74 -10.77 20.02
C GLY A 191 2.43 -11.14 18.71
N LYS A 192 3.37 -12.10 18.85
CA LYS A 192 4.03 -12.81 17.73
C LYS A 192 3.04 -13.45 16.75
N ALA A 193 1.79 -13.69 17.18
CA ALA A 193 0.75 -14.33 16.39
C ALA A 193 0.42 -13.61 15.07
N TYR A 194 0.73 -12.31 14.96
CA TYR A 194 0.51 -11.52 13.75
C TYR A 194 1.79 -11.11 13.02
N GLU A 195 2.98 -11.37 13.58
CA GLU A 195 4.25 -11.18 12.86
C GLU A 195 4.35 -12.11 11.64
N ASP A 196 3.70 -13.28 11.71
CA ASP A 196 3.73 -14.28 10.65
C ASP A 196 2.48 -14.24 9.73
N ASP A 197 1.55 -13.31 9.95
CA ASP A 197 0.33 -13.20 9.14
C ASP A 197 0.55 -12.33 7.89
N VAL A 198 0.70 -13.01 6.75
CA VAL A 198 0.82 -12.40 5.42
C VAL A 198 -0.29 -11.38 5.13
N ARG A 199 -1.54 -11.63 5.57
CA ARG A 199 -2.68 -10.74 5.31
C ARG A 199 -2.53 -9.41 6.02
N ILE A 200 -1.96 -9.41 7.24
CA ILE A 200 -1.72 -8.18 8.00
C ILE A 200 -0.62 -7.37 7.36
N HIS A 201 0.47 -8.00 6.92
CA HIS A 201 1.55 -7.27 6.26
C HIS A 201 1.12 -6.73 4.89
N ILE A 202 0.29 -7.45 4.13
CA ILE A 202 -0.34 -6.90 2.90
C ILE A 202 -1.14 -5.64 3.22
N ARG A 203 -1.94 -5.67 4.29
CA ARG A 203 -2.74 -4.52 4.73
C ARG A 203 -1.85 -3.35 5.17
N ARG A 204 -0.79 -3.62 5.94
CA ARG A 204 0.19 -2.60 6.37
C ARG A 204 0.95 -2.00 5.20
N LEU A 205 1.34 -2.80 4.21
CA LEU A 205 2.03 -2.35 3.00
C LEU A 205 1.16 -1.39 2.17
N ARG A 206 -0.14 -1.69 2.09
CA ARG A 206 -1.15 -0.88 1.38
C ARG A 206 -1.62 0.34 2.18
N ALA A 207 -1.20 0.46 3.44
CA ALA A 207 -1.51 1.66 4.21
C ALA A 207 -0.94 2.89 3.48
N PRO A 208 -1.65 4.02 3.50
CA PRO A 208 -1.21 5.25 2.83
C PRO A 208 0.12 5.73 3.41
N GLY A 209 0.94 6.36 2.57
CA GLY A 209 2.27 6.86 2.92
C GLY A 209 2.28 8.07 3.88
N GLY A 210 3.49 8.35 4.39
CA GLY A 210 3.83 9.24 5.51
C GLY A 210 3.43 10.65 5.18
N ARG A 211 2.51 11.29 5.90
CA ARG A 211 2.26 12.71 5.71
C ARG A 211 2.18 13.46 7.03
N ILE A 212 3.19 14.30 7.27
CA ILE A 212 3.11 15.39 8.24
C ILE A 212 2.76 16.66 7.48
N GLU A 213 1.65 17.29 7.82
CA GLU A 213 1.29 18.63 7.37
C GLU A 213 1.10 19.54 8.58
N ASP A 214 1.67 20.75 8.55
CA ASP A 214 1.44 21.79 9.58
C ASP A 214 1.54 21.28 11.02
N LYS A 215 2.58 20.49 11.34
CA LYS A 215 2.82 19.89 12.67
C LYS A 215 1.74 18.89 13.11
N HIS A 216 0.87 18.44 12.20
CA HIS A 216 -0.05 17.34 12.40
C HIS A 216 0.52 16.11 11.71
N VAL A 217 0.81 15.09 12.51
CA VAL A 217 1.05 13.74 12.02
C VAL A 217 -0.29 13.22 11.52
N LEU A 218 -0.47 13.09 10.21
CA LEU A 218 -1.67 12.46 9.64
C LEU A 218 -1.51 10.94 9.67
N TRP A 219 -0.30 10.48 9.34
CA TRP A 219 0.19 9.12 9.48
C TRP A 219 1.71 9.20 9.29
N GLU A 220 2.49 8.74 10.25
CA GLU A 220 3.89 8.39 10.02
C GLU A 220 3.98 6.92 10.38
N SER A 221 4.36 6.06 9.46
CA SER A 221 5.77 5.79 9.24
C SER A 221 5.91 4.99 7.95
N TYR A 222 6.73 5.50 7.01
CA TYR A 222 7.16 4.70 5.87
C TYR A 222 7.86 3.42 6.35
N GLU A 223 8.49 3.44 7.52
CA GLU A 223 9.08 2.27 8.17
C GLU A 223 8.07 1.14 8.38
N MET A 224 6.83 1.40 8.80
CA MET A 224 5.81 0.34 8.90
C MET A 224 5.57 -0.37 7.55
N ARG A 225 5.49 0.38 6.44
CA ARG A 225 5.29 -0.20 5.10
C ARG A 225 6.54 -0.96 4.64
N ARG A 226 7.74 -0.41 4.92
CA ARG A 226 9.04 -1.04 4.60
C ARG A 226 9.23 -2.34 5.38
N ASP A 227 8.89 -2.34 6.66
CA ASP A 227 8.95 -3.51 7.54
C ASP A 227 7.93 -4.56 7.13
N ALA A 228 6.73 -4.14 6.71
CA ALA A 228 5.75 -5.04 6.12
C ALA A 228 6.26 -5.66 4.82
N ALA A 229 6.86 -4.89 3.92
CA ALA A 229 7.48 -5.43 2.70
C ALA A 229 8.58 -6.45 3.04
N ALA A 230 9.47 -6.13 3.98
CA ALA A 230 10.53 -7.03 4.43
C ALA A 230 9.98 -8.31 5.11
N ALA A 231 8.91 -8.18 5.89
CA ALA A 231 8.24 -9.33 6.50
C ALA A 231 7.60 -10.24 5.44
N LEU A 232 6.94 -9.68 4.43
CA LEU A 232 6.37 -10.44 3.32
C LEU A 232 7.43 -11.22 2.54
N GLY A 233 8.61 -10.62 2.32
CA GLY A 233 9.76 -11.31 1.73
C GLY A 233 10.18 -12.54 2.53
N ARG A 234 10.42 -12.35 3.84
CA ARG A 234 10.78 -13.45 4.76
C ARG A 234 9.72 -14.55 4.87
N LEU A 235 8.45 -14.19 4.81
CA LEU A 235 7.34 -15.15 4.87
C LEU A 235 7.23 -15.99 3.60
N GLY A 236 7.67 -15.46 2.46
CA GLY A 236 7.75 -16.23 1.21
C GLY A 236 6.42 -16.59 0.56
N ASP A 237 5.29 -16.06 1.05
CA ASP A 237 3.97 -16.38 0.52
C ASP A 237 3.69 -15.62 -0.80
N PRO A 238 3.46 -16.31 -1.94
CA PRO A 238 3.16 -15.68 -3.22
C PRO A 238 1.92 -14.77 -3.22
N ALA A 239 0.99 -14.91 -2.27
CA ALA A 239 -0.16 -14.02 -2.11
C ALA A 239 0.25 -12.55 -1.88
N ALA A 240 1.49 -12.30 -1.44
CA ALA A 240 2.06 -10.97 -1.25
C ALA A 240 2.42 -10.25 -2.55
N ILE A 241 2.70 -11.00 -3.63
CA ILE A 241 3.29 -10.48 -4.88
C ILE A 241 2.47 -9.31 -5.47
N PRO A 242 1.13 -9.38 -5.58
CA PRO A 242 0.36 -8.25 -6.12
C PRO A 242 0.48 -6.98 -5.27
N ALA A 243 0.59 -7.12 -3.95
CA ALA A 243 0.74 -5.98 -3.05
C ALA A 243 2.15 -5.37 -3.12
N LEU A 244 3.19 -6.20 -3.21
CA LEU A 244 4.57 -5.76 -3.42
C LEU A 244 4.76 -5.10 -4.79
N ALA A 245 4.17 -5.67 -5.85
CA ALA A 245 4.20 -5.12 -7.20
C ALA A 245 3.60 -3.70 -7.26
N ALA A 246 2.51 -3.45 -6.50
CA ALA A 246 1.85 -2.15 -6.46
C ALA A 246 2.74 -1.02 -5.90
N VAL A 247 3.72 -1.34 -5.05
CA VAL A 247 4.61 -0.36 -4.41
C VAL A 247 5.98 -0.23 -5.11
N LEU A 248 6.20 -0.90 -6.25
CA LEU A 248 7.44 -0.77 -7.05
C LEU A 248 7.61 0.61 -7.71
N ARG A 249 6.58 1.46 -7.62
CA ARG A 249 6.56 2.84 -8.14
C ARG A 249 6.16 3.83 -7.05
N ASP A 250 6.35 3.45 -5.78
CA ASP A 250 6.02 4.31 -4.66
C ASP A 250 6.97 5.51 -4.59
N GLU A 251 6.48 6.63 -4.05
CA GLU A 251 7.32 7.82 -3.82
C GLU A 251 8.46 7.50 -2.85
N ASP A 252 8.21 6.59 -1.90
CA ASP A 252 9.23 6.09 -1.00
C ASP A 252 10.19 5.13 -1.69
N GLN A 253 11.37 5.67 -2.03
CA GLN A 253 12.43 4.89 -2.67
C GLN A 253 12.91 3.73 -1.81
N ALA A 254 12.95 3.87 -0.49
CA ALA A 254 13.37 2.78 0.38
C ALA A 254 12.31 1.66 0.41
N LEU A 255 11.02 1.98 0.33
CA LEU A 255 9.98 0.98 0.17
C LEU A 255 10.10 0.24 -1.17
N THR A 256 10.37 0.97 -2.25
CA THR A 256 10.58 0.37 -3.58
C THR A 256 11.72 -0.64 -3.55
N VAL A 257 12.86 -0.31 -2.92
CA VAL A 257 13.98 -1.26 -2.72
C VAL A 257 13.51 -2.50 -1.97
N ARG A 258 12.82 -2.31 -0.84
CA ARG A 258 12.35 -3.43 -0.01
C ARG A 258 11.36 -4.33 -0.75
N ALA A 259 10.53 -3.76 -1.61
CA ALA A 259 9.61 -4.53 -2.44
C ALA A 259 10.34 -5.36 -3.50
N ILE A 260 11.39 -4.83 -4.14
CA ILE A 260 12.24 -5.58 -5.08
C ILE A 260 12.93 -6.74 -4.37
N GLU A 261 13.53 -6.48 -3.20
CA GLU A 261 14.20 -7.49 -2.37
C GLU A 261 13.21 -8.58 -1.93
N ALA A 262 12.04 -8.19 -1.42
CA ALA A 262 11.00 -9.12 -0.98
C ALA A 262 10.46 -10.00 -2.13
N LEU A 263 10.27 -9.44 -3.33
CA LEU A 263 9.87 -10.21 -4.51
C LEU A 263 10.93 -11.27 -4.90
N ALA A 264 12.21 -10.95 -4.75
CA ALA A 264 13.29 -11.90 -4.96
C ALA A 264 13.35 -12.97 -3.85
N GLU A 265 13.16 -12.58 -2.59
CA GLU A 265 13.14 -13.47 -1.44
C GLU A 265 11.98 -14.47 -1.49
N ILE A 266 10.80 -14.05 -1.97
CA ILE A 266 9.65 -14.93 -2.18
C ILE A 266 10.00 -16.07 -3.16
N GLY A 267 10.89 -15.84 -4.13
CA GLY A 267 11.39 -16.90 -5.02
C GLY A 267 10.37 -17.48 -6.00
N HIS A 268 9.16 -16.93 -6.07
CA HIS A 268 8.08 -17.46 -6.90
C HIS A 268 8.11 -16.86 -8.32
N ARG A 269 7.77 -17.68 -9.33
CA ARG A 269 7.82 -17.28 -10.75
C ARG A 269 6.99 -16.03 -11.07
N ASP A 270 5.89 -15.81 -10.35
CA ASP A 270 5.00 -14.67 -10.58
C ASP A 270 5.65 -13.33 -10.18
N ALA A 271 6.77 -13.36 -9.44
CA ALA A 271 7.57 -12.17 -9.14
C ALA A 271 8.37 -11.64 -10.35
N VAL A 272 8.60 -12.48 -11.37
CA VAL A 272 9.35 -12.09 -12.58
C VAL A 272 8.62 -10.96 -13.32
N GLY A 273 7.31 -11.10 -13.51
CA GLY A 273 6.51 -10.14 -14.27
C GLY A 273 6.62 -8.70 -13.78
N PRO A 274 6.38 -8.43 -12.48
CA PRO A 274 6.56 -7.10 -11.89
C PRO A 274 7.98 -6.53 -11.95
N LEU A 275 9.02 -7.37 -11.93
CA LEU A 275 10.42 -6.94 -11.87
C LEU A 275 10.99 -6.57 -13.24
N VAL A 276 10.60 -7.26 -14.32
CA VAL A 276 11.12 -7.04 -15.68
C VAL A 276 10.98 -5.59 -16.16
N PRO A 277 9.84 -4.90 -15.99
CA PRO A 277 9.70 -3.50 -16.39
C PRO A 277 10.74 -2.56 -15.75
N LEU A 278 11.23 -2.88 -14.55
CA LEU A 278 12.21 -2.06 -13.84
C LEU A 278 13.59 -2.07 -14.51
N LEU A 279 13.90 -3.07 -15.34
CA LEU A 279 15.16 -3.10 -16.12
C LEU A 279 15.28 -1.92 -17.10
N GLY A 280 14.15 -1.38 -17.56
CA GLY A 280 14.09 -0.17 -18.39
C GLY A 280 13.87 1.12 -17.62
N SER A 281 13.72 1.06 -16.29
CA SER A 281 13.43 2.25 -15.48
C SER A 281 14.65 3.15 -15.31
N ALA A 282 14.42 4.47 -15.36
CA ALA A 282 15.39 5.48 -14.96
C ALA A 282 15.31 5.88 -13.47
N ALA A 283 14.42 5.23 -12.70
CA ALA A 283 14.28 5.51 -11.28
C ALA A 283 15.57 5.18 -10.51
N TRP A 284 15.85 5.98 -9.49
CA TRP A 284 16.98 5.79 -8.58
C TRP A 284 16.47 5.42 -7.21
N THR A 285 16.99 4.32 -6.67
CA THR A 285 16.58 3.76 -5.40
C THR A 285 17.82 3.60 -4.52
N ASP A 286 17.90 4.33 -3.42
CA ASP A 286 19.01 4.25 -2.45
C ASP A 286 20.40 4.43 -3.13
N GLY A 287 20.54 5.51 -3.91
CA GLY A 287 21.80 5.85 -4.59
C GLY A 287 22.20 4.91 -5.74
N ARG A 288 21.39 3.90 -6.07
CA ARG A 288 21.62 2.93 -7.17
C ARG A 288 20.45 2.97 -8.17
N PRO A 289 20.68 2.77 -9.47
CA PRO A 289 19.60 2.65 -10.45
C PRO A 289 18.69 1.45 -10.16
N ALA A 290 17.36 1.63 -10.21
CA ALA A 290 16.37 0.58 -9.96
C ALA A 290 16.59 -0.65 -10.86
N ARG A 291 17.02 -0.42 -12.11
CA ARG A 291 17.37 -1.45 -13.09
C ARG A 291 18.45 -2.43 -12.60
N GLU A 292 19.41 -1.99 -11.79
CA GLU A 292 20.46 -2.88 -11.28
C GLU A 292 19.92 -3.80 -10.19
N ARG A 293 19.10 -3.26 -9.28
CA ARG A 293 18.43 -4.04 -8.23
C ARG A 293 17.46 -5.06 -8.85
N ALA A 294 16.69 -4.64 -9.85
CA ALA A 294 15.79 -5.53 -10.58
C ALA A 294 16.56 -6.62 -11.32
N ALA A 295 17.70 -6.30 -11.94
CA ALA A 295 18.56 -7.30 -12.58
C ALA A 295 19.09 -8.32 -11.58
N GLU A 296 19.55 -7.88 -10.40
CA GLU A 296 19.99 -8.79 -9.33
C GLU A 296 18.85 -9.69 -8.85
N ALA A 297 17.67 -9.12 -8.59
CA ALA A 297 16.48 -9.87 -8.19
C ALA A 297 16.08 -10.93 -9.23
N LEU A 298 16.06 -10.55 -10.52
CA LEU A 298 15.75 -11.47 -11.61
C LEU A 298 16.77 -12.60 -11.75
N ARG A 299 18.08 -12.33 -11.56
CA ARG A 299 19.10 -13.38 -11.51
C ARG A 299 18.91 -14.34 -10.33
N LYS A 300 18.53 -13.83 -9.16
CA LYS A 300 18.15 -14.69 -8.01
C LYS A 300 16.95 -15.59 -8.32
N LEU A 301 16.05 -15.16 -9.20
CA LEU A 301 14.92 -15.94 -9.71
C LEU A 301 15.28 -16.83 -10.92
N GLY A 302 16.57 -16.95 -11.26
CA GLY A 302 17.06 -17.76 -12.39
C GLY A 302 16.76 -17.16 -13.77
N GLN A 303 16.49 -15.85 -13.85
CA GLN A 303 16.15 -15.16 -15.10
C GLN A 303 17.37 -14.45 -15.72
N ASP A 304 18.57 -15.03 -15.62
CA ASP A 304 19.81 -14.48 -16.15
C ASP A 304 19.74 -14.17 -17.65
N GLU A 305 19.23 -15.11 -18.43
CA GLU A 305 19.12 -14.94 -19.88
C GLU A 305 18.11 -13.83 -20.23
N LEU A 306 17.07 -13.61 -19.42
CA LEU A 306 16.11 -12.51 -19.64
C LEU A 306 16.78 -11.16 -19.40
N VAL A 307 17.55 -11.07 -18.32
CA VAL A 307 18.35 -9.88 -17.99
C VAL A 307 19.34 -9.58 -19.13
N GLU A 308 20.05 -10.60 -19.64
CA GLU A 308 20.98 -10.42 -20.74
C GLU A 308 20.31 -10.06 -22.07
N THR A 309 19.14 -10.65 -22.35
CA THR A 309 18.34 -10.31 -23.53
C THR A 309 17.98 -8.82 -23.53
N LEU A 310 17.45 -8.30 -22.42
CA LEU A 310 17.09 -6.88 -22.32
C LEU A 310 18.32 -5.97 -22.27
N ARG A 311 19.41 -6.39 -21.62
CA ARG A 311 20.67 -5.63 -21.60
C ARG A 311 21.24 -5.45 -23.01
N SER A 312 21.29 -6.52 -23.81
CA SER A 312 21.72 -6.47 -25.21
C SER A 312 20.80 -5.60 -26.06
N ALA A 313 19.48 -5.70 -25.85
CA ALA A 313 18.52 -4.83 -26.52
C ALA A 313 18.76 -3.34 -26.20
N PHE A 314 19.01 -2.99 -24.94
CA PHE A 314 19.35 -1.63 -24.54
C PHE A 314 20.72 -1.16 -25.06
N ALA A 315 21.61 -2.08 -25.40
CA ALA A 315 22.87 -1.81 -26.10
C ALA A 315 22.71 -1.69 -27.63
N GLY A 316 21.60 -2.17 -28.19
CA GLY A 316 21.26 -2.06 -29.62
C GLY A 316 21.30 -3.39 -30.40
N ASP A 317 21.51 -4.52 -29.72
CA ASP A 317 21.41 -5.85 -30.32
C ASP A 317 20.04 -6.47 -30.01
N PHE A 318 19.24 -6.67 -31.06
CA PHE A 318 17.86 -7.14 -30.97
C PHE A 318 17.71 -8.63 -31.35
N SER A 319 18.81 -9.32 -31.63
CA SER A 319 18.80 -10.70 -32.16
C SER A 319 18.07 -11.69 -31.25
N SER A 320 18.29 -11.59 -29.94
CA SER A 320 17.71 -12.46 -28.92
C SER A 320 16.24 -12.16 -28.59
N LEU A 321 15.73 -10.97 -28.92
CA LEU A 321 14.35 -10.58 -28.59
C LEU A 321 13.30 -11.40 -29.34
N LYS A 322 13.59 -11.84 -30.58
CA LYS A 322 12.64 -12.64 -31.39
C LYS A 322 12.59 -14.10 -30.93
N ALA A 323 13.65 -14.60 -30.29
CA ALA A 323 13.78 -15.99 -29.87
C ALA A 323 12.97 -16.33 -28.61
N ARG A 324 12.59 -15.33 -27.79
CA ARG A 324 11.83 -15.55 -26.54
C ARG A 324 10.33 -15.84 -26.72
N GLY A 325 9.82 -15.90 -27.96
CA GLY A 325 8.43 -16.25 -28.23
C GLY A 325 7.42 -15.30 -27.55
N ASP A 326 6.29 -15.85 -27.08
CA ASP A 326 5.29 -15.14 -26.27
C ASP A 326 5.67 -15.07 -24.78
N GLU A 327 6.70 -15.80 -24.35
CA GLU A 327 7.12 -15.85 -22.95
C GLU A 327 7.70 -14.50 -22.51
N TYR A 328 7.11 -13.89 -21.49
CA TYR A 328 7.40 -12.54 -21.01
C TYR A 328 7.22 -11.42 -22.04
N ARG A 329 6.46 -11.64 -23.12
CA ARG A 329 6.27 -10.64 -24.17
C ARG A 329 5.74 -9.31 -23.62
N ALA A 330 4.73 -9.36 -22.76
CA ALA A 330 4.11 -8.16 -22.20
C ALA A 330 5.09 -7.39 -21.30
N GLU A 331 5.88 -8.12 -20.52
CA GLU A 331 6.88 -7.64 -19.60
C GLU A 331 8.06 -6.99 -20.34
N ILE A 332 8.56 -7.64 -21.39
CA ILE A 332 9.61 -7.11 -22.28
C ILE A 332 9.14 -5.81 -22.92
N ILE A 333 7.90 -5.79 -23.44
CA ILE A 333 7.31 -4.56 -23.99
C ILE A 333 7.25 -3.47 -22.93
N ALA A 334 6.82 -3.79 -21.71
CA ALA A 334 6.75 -2.84 -20.61
C ALA A 334 8.13 -2.31 -20.21
N ALA A 335 9.17 -3.15 -20.20
CA ALA A 335 10.55 -2.73 -19.94
C ALA A 335 11.09 -1.80 -21.02
N LEU A 336 10.90 -2.15 -22.30
CA LEU A 336 11.28 -1.28 -23.42
C LEU A 336 10.49 0.04 -23.39
N ALA A 337 9.20 0.01 -23.05
CA ALA A 337 8.39 1.20 -22.91
C ALA A 337 8.88 2.11 -21.77
N ALA A 338 9.25 1.54 -20.61
CA ALA A 338 9.82 2.29 -19.49
C ALA A 338 11.14 2.99 -19.87
N ALA A 339 11.90 2.40 -20.79
CA ALA A 339 13.18 2.93 -21.26
C ALA A 339 13.06 4.07 -22.29
N LEU A 340 11.86 4.36 -22.83
CA LEU A 340 11.65 5.35 -23.90
C LEU A 340 12.09 6.76 -23.51
N ALA A 341 11.91 7.15 -22.25
CA ALA A 341 12.26 8.48 -21.75
C ALA A 341 13.71 8.58 -21.22
N THR A 342 14.54 7.57 -21.49
CA THR A 342 15.92 7.48 -20.97
C THR A 342 16.95 7.70 -22.07
N ALA A 343 18.24 7.75 -21.71
CA ALA A 343 19.33 7.85 -22.67
C ALA A 343 19.37 6.71 -23.72
N VAL A 344 18.72 5.57 -23.45
CA VAL A 344 18.61 4.45 -24.41
C VAL A 344 17.27 4.42 -25.16
N GLY A 345 16.45 5.47 -25.05
CA GLY A 345 15.09 5.52 -25.59
C GLY A 345 14.98 5.26 -27.08
N ALA A 346 15.94 5.76 -27.89
CA ALA A 346 16.00 5.50 -29.32
C ALA A 346 16.13 3.98 -29.63
N ARG A 347 16.97 3.28 -28.86
CA ARG A 347 17.18 1.83 -29.01
C ARG A 347 15.95 1.05 -28.55
N ALA A 348 15.32 1.48 -27.46
CA ALA A 348 14.08 0.88 -26.97
C ALA A 348 12.92 1.01 -27.98
N ALA A 349 12.77 2.18 -28.61
CA ALA A 349 11.79 2.39 -29.68
C ALA A 349 12.05 1.48 -30.89
N ASN A 350 13.31 1.35 -31.31
CA ASN A 350 13.69 0.44 -32.40
C ASN A 350 13.41 -1.03 -32.04
N ALA A 351 13.73 -1.45 -30.80
CA ALA A 351 13.46 -2.79 -30.31
C ALA A 351 11.96 -3.12 -30.35
N LEU A 352 11.09 -2.22 -29.86
CA LEU A 352 9.62 -2.37 -29.94
C LEU A 352 9.14 -2.55 -31.38
N ALA A 353 9.74 -1.81 -32.30
CA ALA A 353 9.43 -1.89 -33.73
C ALA A 353 9.95 -3.18 -34.38
N GLU A 354 11.05 -3.76 -33.88
CA GLU A 354 11.61 -5.04 -34.32
C GLU A 354 10.79 -6.25 -33.88
N ILE A 355 10.23 -6.22 -32.67
CA ILE A 355 9.38 -7.28 -32.13
C ILE A 355 7.90 -7.12 -32.48
N ASN A 356 7.57 -6.20 -33.40
CA ASN A 356 6.20 -5.89 -33.82
C ASN A 356 5.24 -5.63 -32.64
N ALA A 357 5.68 -4.89 -31.62
CA ALA A 357 4.88 -4.57 -30.43
C ALA A 357 3.78 -3.52 -30.70
N VAL A 358 2.73 -3.90 -31.42
CA VAL A 358 1.57 -3.03 -31.70
C VAL A 358 0.91 -2.54 -30.40
N GLU A 359 0.96 -3.36 -29.36
CA GLU A 359 0.47 -3.11 -28.01
C GLU A 359 1.19 -1.94 -27.32
N ALA A 360 2.40 -1.58 -27.78
CA ALA A 360 3.19 -0.47 -27.24
C ALA A 360 2.84 0.91 -27.83
N LEU A 361 1.92 0.98 -28.79
CA LEU A 361 1.52 2.23 -29.45
C LEU A 361 1.05 3.33 -28.47
N PRO A 362 0.28 3.04 -27.39
CA PRO A 362 -0.08 4.05 -26.40
C PRO A 362 1.14 4.69 -25.72
N GLN A 363 2.09 3.88 -25.28
CA GLN A 363 3.30 4.31 -24.57
C GLN A 363 4.23 5.10 -25.50
N LEU A 364 4.39 4.66 -26.76
CA LEU A 364 5.15 5.39 -27.77
C LEU A 364 4.54 6.77 -28.08
N ARG A 365 3.21 6.87 -28.18
CA ARG A 365 2.52 8.16 -28.37
C ARG A 365 2.68 9.09 -27.18
N GLN A 366 2.63 8.54 -25.96
CA GLN A 366 2.88 9.30 -24.75
C GLN A 366 4.31 9.86 -24.75
N ALA A 367 5.32 9.04 -25.04
CA ALA A 367 6.71 9.46 -25.14
C ALA A 367 6.89 10.53 -26.23
N GLN A 368 6.28 10.36 -27.41
CA GLN A 368 6.35 11.34 -28.50
C GLN A 368 5.88 12.74 -28.09
N ARG A 369 4.83 12.85 -27.26
CA ARG A 369 4.30 14.14 -26.80
C ARG A 369 5.26 14.87 -25.85
N SER A 370 6.09 14.13 -25.12
CA SER A 370 7.07 14.69 -24.19
C SER A 370 8.42 15.04 -24.82
N MET A 371 8.66 14.66 -26.08
CA MET A 371 9.96 14.79 -26.73
C MET A 371 10.00 15.94 -27.72
N ALA A 372 11.13 16.65 -27.76
CA ALA A 372 11.38 17.65 -28.79
C ALA A 372 11.54 16.99 -30.16
N ALA A 373 11.04 17.63 -31.22
CA ALA A 373 11.12 17.09 -32.59
C ALA A 373 12.56 16.89 -33.10
N SER A 374 13.55 17.58 -32.51
CA SER A 374 14.98 17.48 -32.82
C SER A 374 15.71 16.38 -32.05
N ASP A 375 15.05 15.68 -31.13
CA ASP A 375 15.65 14.59 -30.34
C ASP A 375 15.78 13.32 -31.22
N PRO A 376 16.98 12.73 -31.38
CA PRO A 376 17.16 11.45 -32.08
C PRO A 376 16.25 10.33 -31.55
N ALA A 377 15.93 10.33 -30.26
CA ALA A 377 15.01 9.37 -29.66
C ALA A 377 13.55 9.67 -30.06
N GLY A 378 13.16 10.94 -30.21
CA GLY A 378 11.86 11.34 -30.75
C GLY A 378 11.66 10.91 -32.20
N GLU A 379 12.73 10.95 -33.02
CA GLU A 379 12.69 10.46 -34.40
C GLU A 379 12.52 8.93 -34.45
N ALA A 380 13.27 8.20 -33.61
CA ALA A 380 13.14 6.75 -33.49
C ALA A 380 11.73 6.32 -33.04
N VAL A 381 11.16 7.00 -32.05
CA VAL A 381 9.76 6.81 -31.61
C VAL A 381 8.78 7.04 -32.76
N SER A 382 8.97 8.11 -33.53
CA SER A 382 8.11 8.44 -34.67
C SER A 382 8.19 7.39 -35.80
N ARG A 383 9.38 6.85 -36.07
CA ARG A 383 9.56 5.72 -37.00
C ARG A 383 8.88 4.45 -36.48
N ALA A 384 9.07 4.12 -35.21
CA ALA A 384 8.45 2.97 -34.57
C ALA A 384 6.92 3.03 -34.65
N ILE A 385 6.31 4.18 -34.33
CA ILE A 385 4.86 4.39 -34.44
C ILE A 385 4.37 4.15 -35.87
N ARG A 386 5.08 4.67 -36.89
CA ARG A 386 4.69 4.44 -38.30
C ARG A 386 4.73 2.96 -38.67
N LYS A 387 5.84 2.26 -38.35
CA LYS A 387 6.00 0.83 -38.64
C LYS A 387 4.92 -0.01 -37.96
N LEU A 388 4.64 0.25 -36.68
CA LEU A 388 3.66 -0.51 -35.90
C LEU A 388 2.22 -0.21 -36.31
N LYS A 389 1.89 1.03 -36.72
CA LYS A 389 0.58 1.34 -37.32
C LYS A 389 0.37 0.59 -38.63
N ALA A 390 1.38 0.55 -39.50
CA ALA A 390 1.30 -0.21 -40.75
C ALA A 390 1.10 -1.70 -40.47
N ARG A 391 1.80 -2.26 -39.47
CA ARG A 391 1.61 -3.65 -39.02
C ARG A 391 0.20 -3.91 -38.49
N ALA A 392 -0.35 -3.00 -37.69
CA ALA A 392 -1.70 -3.12 -37.12
C ALA A 392 -2.82 -3.05 -38.17
N ALA A 393 -2.56 -2.41 -39.31
CA ALA A 393 -3.51 -2.29 -40.42
C ALA A 393 -3.52 -3.51 -41.36
N LEU A 394 -2.56 -4.42 -41.23
CA LEU A 394 -2.58 -5.67 -42.00
C LEU A 394 -3.70 -6.58 -41.49
N PRO A 395 -4.44 -7.27 -42.39
CA PRO A 395 -5.42 -8.27 -41.98
C PRO A 395 -4.73 -9.35 -41.14
N ARG A 396 -5.35 -9.76 -40.03
CA ARG A 396 -4.90 -10.94 -39.28
C ARG A 396 -4.89 -12.11 -40.26
N ALA A 397 -3.79 -12.85 -40.32
CA ALA A 397 -3.76 -14.09 -41.08
C ALA A 397 -4.94 -14.94 -40.57
N ALA A 398 -5.83 -15.32 -41.48
CA ALA A 398 -6.93 -16.23 -41.18
C ALA A 398 -6.33 -17.43 -40.43
N SER A 399 -6.88 -17.73 -39.25
CA SER A 399 -6.51 -18.96 -38.55
C SER A 399 -6.82 -20.13 -39.49
N ALA A 400 -6.06 -21.21 -39.44
CA ALA A 400 -6.37 -22.42 -40.21
C ALA A 400 -7.77 -23.00 -39.88
N ALA A 401 -8.48 -22.47 -38.88
CA ALA A 401 -9.87 -22.75 -38.56
C ALA A 401 -10.90 -21.94 -39.39
N ASP A 402 -10.49 -20.88 -40.09
CA ASP A 402 -11.39 -19.97 -40.83
C ASP A 402 -11.42 -20.28 -42.34
N VAL A 403 -10.73 -21.33 -42.80
CA VAL A 403 -10.84 -21.80 -44.19
C VAL A 403 -12.01 -22.78 -44.26
N GLU A 404 -13.19 -22.27 -44.58
CA GLU A 404 -14.33 -23.08 -44.98
C GLU A 404 -13.92 -23.89 -46.23
N VAL A 405 -13.78 -25.21 -46.07
CA VAL A 405 -13.42 -26.14 -47.14
C VAL A 405 -14.65 -26.36 -48.02
N ASP A 406 -15.11 -25.33 -48.74
CA ASP A 406 -16.25 -25.46 -49.66
C ASP A 406 -16.07 -24.66 -50.96
N THR A 407 -14.87 -24.73 -51.54
CA THR A 407 -14.63 -24.24 -52.91
C THR A 407 -13.69 -25.16 -53.69
N LEU A 408 -14.03 -26.45 -53.79
CA LEU A 408 -13.57 -27.27 -54.90
C LEU A 408 -14.73 -27.47 -55.88
N PRO A 409 -14.61 -27.11 -57.17
CA PRO A 409 -15.69 -27.25 -58.13
C PRO A 409 -15.99 -28.73 -58.39
N ARG A 410 -17.25 -29.13 -58.12
CA ARG A 410 -17.79 -30.46 -58.46
C ARG A 410 -17.65 -30.72 -59.96
N ALA A 411 -16.99 -31.82 -60.32
CA ALA A 411 -16.89 -32.30 -61.68
C ALA A 411 -18.27 -32.48 -62.33
N ALA A 412 -18.35 -32.11 -63.62
CA ALA A 412 -19.54 -32.18 -64.45
C ALA A 412 -20.13 -33.60 -64.51
N ARG A 413 -21.45 -33.72 -64.28
CA ARG A 413 -22.24 -34.90 -64.65
C ARG A 413 -22.86 -34.65 -66.02
N GLU A 414 -22.67 -35.61 -66.92
CA GLU A 414 -23.26 -35.66 -68.26
C GLU A 414 -24.79 -35.77 -68.23
N PRO A 415 -25.51 -35.27 -69.26
CA PRO A 415 -26.97 -35.35 -69.35
C PRO A 415 -27.43 -36.73 -69.85
N GLY A 416 -28.38 -37.34 -69.15
CA GLY A 416 -29.04 -38.58 -69.57
C GLY A 416 -30.04 -38.37 -70.72
N PRO A 417 -30.33 -39.41 -71.55
CA PRO A 417 -31.19 -39.28 -72.71
C PRO A 417 -32.69 -39.42 -72.38
N ALA A 418 -33.50 -38.79 -73.23
CA ALA A 418 -34.95 -38.70 -73.14
C ALA A 418 -35.70 -40.02 -73.45
N THR A 419 -36.92 -40.05 -72.93
CA THR A 419 -37.97 -41.09 -72.96
C THR A 419 -38.32 -41.69 -74.32
N GLY A 420 -38.59 -43.01 -74.33
CA GLY A 420 -39.34 -43.67 -75.41
C GLY A 420 -39.53 -45.19 -75.25
N THR A 421 -40.75 -45.58 -74.81
CA THR A 421 -41.48 -46.85 -75.06
C THR A 421 -41.06 -48.17 -74.35
N LEU A 422 -42.04 -48.70 -73.58
CA LEU A 422 -42.22 -50.06 -73.01
C LEU A 422 -42.25 -51.17 -74.09
N PRO A 423 -42.17 -52.52 -73.81
CA PRO A 423 -42.83 -53.18 -72.68
C PRO A 423 -42.27 -54.50 -72.07
N ARG A 424 -42.86 -54.81 -70.89
CA ARG A 424 -43.25 -56.13 -70.30
C ARG A 424 -42.20 -57.18 -69.94
N GLY A 425 -42.28 -57.64 -68.68
CA GLY A 425 -42.10 -59.07 -68.36
C GLY A 425 -41.64 -59.45 -66.95
N ALA A 426 -42.55 -59.38 -65.95
CA ALA A 426 -42.75 -60.36 -64.85
C ALA A 426 -41.55 -60.76 -63.92
N PRO A 427 -41.73 -61.55 -62.82
CA PRO A 427 -41.46 -61.04 -61.46
C PRO A 427 -40.47 -61.88 -60.62
N LYS A 428 -40.03 -61.30 -59.48
CA LYS A 428 -39.66 -61.85 -58.12
C LYS A 428 -39.02 -63.27 -57.99
N PRO A 429 -38.14 -63.55 -57.00
CA PRO A 429 -38.34 -63.29 -55.54
C PRO A 429 -37.09 -62.70 -54.84
N ALA A 430 -37.17 -61.92 -53.76
CA ALA A 430 -37.47 -62.25 -52.36
C ALA A 430 -36.54 -63.31 -51.74
N GLU A 431 -35.68 -62.85 -50.82
CA GLU A 431 -34.99 -63.51 -49.69
C GLU A 431 -33.70 -62.70 -49.47
N GLY A 432 -33.34 -62.18 -48.30
CA GLY A 432 -33.58 -62.64 -46.94
C GLY A 432 -32.20 -62.82 -46.29
N MET A 433 -32.05 -62.32 -45.07
CA MET A 433 -30.96 -62.61 -44.11
C MET A 433 -29.60 -61.95 -44.44
N SER A 434 -28.84 -61.38 -43.51
CA SER A 434 -28.95 -61.10 -42.07
C SER A 434 -27.85 -60.09 -41.75
#